data_AF-A0A392SZJ9-F1
#
_entry.id   AF-A0A392SZJ9-F1
#
_cell.length_a   1.000
_cell.length_b   1.000
_cell.length_c   1.000
_cell.angle_alpha   90.00
_cell.angle_beta   90.00
_cell.angle_gamma   90.00
#
_symmetry.space_group_name_H-M   'P 1'
#
loop_
_entity.id
_entity.type
_entity.pdbx_description
1 polymer ?
#
loop_
_entity_poly.entity_id
_entity_poly.type
_entity_poly.pdbx_seq_one_letter_code
_entity_poly.pdbx_strand_id
1 'polypeptide(L)' 'WGGIKRSGFGRELGEWGLDNYLSVKQVTTYISGEQWGWYQSPSKL' A
#
# COMPACT_ATOMS: atom_id res chain seq x y z
N TRP A 1 -10.41 22.57 0.76
CA TRP A 1 -10.74 23.15 2.07
C TRP A 1 -9.81 22.52 3.09
N GLY A 2 -9.03 23.31 3.83
CA GLY A 2 -8.08 22.76 4.81
C GLY A 2 -6.98 23.72 5.21
N GLY A 3 -6.37 23.48 6.37
CA GLY A 3 -5.38 24.35 7.00
C GLY A 3 -3.95 23.80 6.97
N ILE A 4 -3.06 24.57 7.61
CA ILE A 4 -1.68 24.20 7.94
C ILE A 4 -1.30 24.76 9.32
N LYS A 5 -0.20 24.28 9.92
CA LYS A 5 0.34 24.73 11.22
C LYS A 5 -0.71 24.58 12.34
N ARG A 6 -0.98 25.65 13.10
CA ARG A 6 -1.96 25.66 14.19
C ARG A 6 -3.42 25.56 13.72
N SER A 7 -3.67 25.66 12.41
CA SER A 7 -5.01 25.47 11.83
C SER A 7 -5.27 24.00 11.45
N GLY A 8 -4.38 23.07 11.81
CA GLY A 8 -4.49 21.64 11.52
C GLY A 8 -3.77 21.22 10.23
N PHE A 9 -4.09 20.01 9.76
CA PHE A 9 -3.57 19.40 8.54
C PHE A 9 -4.66 18.53 7.88
N GLY A 10 -4.40 18.07 6.65
CA GLY A 10 -5.39 17.35 5.85
C GLY A 10 -6.24 18.25 4.97
N ARG A 11 -7.11 17.64 4.18
CA ARG A 11 -8.00 18.31 3.23
C ARG A 11 -9.38 17.66 3.30
N GLU A 12 -10.38 18.47 3.06
CA GLU A 12 -11.80 18.10 3.03
C GLU A 12 -12.45 18.67 1.77
N LEU A 13 -13.67 18.19 1.49
CA LEU A 13 -14.46 18.44 0.28
C LEU A 13 -13.81 17.88 -1.00
N GLY A 14 -14.58 17.83 -2.09
CA GLY A 14 -14.12 17.26 -3.36
C GLY A 14 -13.65 15.82 -3.19
N GLU A 15 -12.74 15.38 -4.08
CA GLU A 15 -12.17 14.02 -4.01
C GLU A 15 -11.38 13.80 -2.72
N TRP A 16 -10.67 14.83 -2.22
CA TRP A 16 -9.90 14.77 -0.97
C TRP A 16 -10.76 14.45 0.27
N GLY A 17 -12.00 14.94 0.32
CA GLY A 17 -12.92 14.63 1.41
C GLY A 17 -13.45 13.20 1.36
N LEU A 18 -13.64 12.64 0.16
CA LEU A 18 -14.05 11.25 0.00
C LEU A 18 -12.94 10.29 0.42
N ASP A 19 -11.69 10.59 0.05
CA ASP A 19 -10.51 9.78 0.37
C ASP A 19 -10.32 9.57 1.88
N ASN A 20 -10.76 10.52 2.72
CA ASN A 20 -10.70 10.40 4.18
C ASN A 20 -11.54 9.23 4.73
N TYR A 21 -12.49 8.70 3.95
CA TYR A 21 -13.38 7.60 4.33
C TYR A 21 -13.10 6.30 3.56
N LEU A 22 -12.03 6.26 2.77
CA LEU A 22 -11.59 5.07 2.05
C LEU A 22 -10.38 4.44 2.76
N SER A 23 -10.25 3.13 2.64
CA SER A 23 -9.05 2.40 3.09
C SER A 23 -8.23 1.95 1.89
N VAL A 24 -6.97 2.38 1.84
CA VAL A 24 -6.03 1.95 0.80
C VAL A 24 -5.60 0.51 1.10
N LYS A 25 -5.83 -0.39 0.14
CA LYS A 25 -5.37 -1.78 0.21
C LYS A 25 -4.48 -2.11 -0.98
N GLN A 26 -3.22 -2.42 -0.71
CA GLN A 26 -2.33 -2.98 -1.72
C GLN A 26 -2.63 -4.48 -1.91
N VAL A 27 -2.76 -4.90 -3.17
CA VAL A 27 -2.91 -6.30 -3.55
C VAL A 27 -1.80 -6.66 -4.51
N THR A 28 -0.95 -7.61 -4.13
CA THR A 28 0.17 -8.09 -4.94
C THR A 28 0.17 -9.60 -4.93
N THR A 29 0.25 -10.21 -6.10
CA THR A 29 0.20 -11.67 -6.26
C THR A 29 1.36 -12.11 -7.13
N TYR A 30 2.10 -13.11 -6.66
CA TYR A 30 3.11 -13.79 -7.44
C TYR A 30 2.42 -14.78 -8.39
N ILE A 31 2.52 -14.52 -9.69
CA ILE A 31 1.81 -15.29 -10.73
C ILE A 31 2.67 -16.35 -11.42
N SER A 32 3.97 -16.37 -11.14
CA SER A 32 4.87 -17.37 -11.71
C SER A 32 4.74 -18.71 -10.97
N GLY A 33 4.82 -19.80 -11.71
CA GLY A 33 4.95 -21.15 -11.14
C GLY A 33 6.39 -21.50 -10.75
N GLU A 34 7.33 -20.60 -11.00
CA GLU A 34 8.73 -20.77 -10.65
C GLU A 34 8.96 -20.66 -9.14
N GLN A 35 10.08 -21.18 -8.68
CA GLN A 35 10.49 -21.01 -7.30
C GLN A 35 10.99 -19.58 -7.07
N TRP A 36 10.68 -19.01 -5.90
CA TRP A 36 11.17 -17.68 -5.52
C TRP A 36 12.71 -17.57 -5.48
N GLY A 37 13.41 -18.69 -5.23
CA GLY A 37 14.87 -18.76 -5.37
C GLY A 37 15.68 -17.99 -4.32
N TRP A 38 15.06 -17.52 -3.23
CA TRP A 38 15.75 -16.75 -2.19
C TRP A 38 16.76 -17.57 -1.38
N TYR A 39 16.49 -18.86 -1.18
CA TYR A 39 17.39 -19.78 -0.49
C TYR A 39 17.90 -20.86 -1.44
N GLN A 40 19.10 -21.37 -1.14
CA GLN A 40 19.68 -22.49 -1.89
C GLN A 40 18.84 -23.75 -1.70
N SER A 41 18.66 -24.51 -2.77
CA SER A 41 18.03 -25.83 -2.68
C SER A 41 18.94 -26.80 -1.92
N PRO A 42 18.40 -27.70 -1.08
CA PRO A 42 19.21 -28.69 -0.38
C PRO A 42 19.94 -29.61 -1.38
N SER A 43 21.15 -30.04 -1.04
CA SER A 43 21.89 -31.00 -1.86
C SER A 43 21.18 -32.36 -1.80
N LYS A 44 21.03 -33.02 -2.95
CA LYS A 44 20.61 -34.42 -2.99
C LYS A 44 21.74 -35.27 -2.39
N LEU A 45 21.44 -36.02 -1.33
CA LEU A 45 22.30 -37.09 -0.80
C LEU A 45 22.38 -38.25 -1.82
#